data_AF-A0A1M7S4A0-F1
#
_entry.id   AF-A0A1M7S4A0-F1
#
_cell.length_a   1.000
_cell.length_b   1.000
_cell.length_c   1.000
_cell.angle_alpha   90.00
_cell.angle_beta   90.00
_cell.angle_gamma   90.00
#
_symmetry.space_group_name_H-M   'P 1'
#
loop_
_entity.id
_entity.type
_entity.pdbx_description
1 polymer ?
#
loop_
_entity_poly.entity_id
_entity_poly.type
_entity_poly.pdbx_seq_one_letter_code
_entity_poly.pdbx_strand_id
1 'polypeptide(L)'
;MLAVVGKTLRGARDGPGGQAKLIAVFDHAEGLALAQVEVSGGDELAAFTAVLDTVPDLRDLVVTADALHCQRAHANYLHDRGAHYLFTVKSNQPTLRTALARLPWAQVTGLRERHVGHGRAESRSIKVIDLAGAPEAGLFPHGARAIKVVRQRRVTGHASPSVETVYAITSLDHRDADPRLLAAWIRSHWTIENCLHWVRDVTEGEDQSRVRTGHGPQVMAALRNTAINIIRLRGGTNIAAAHRDFSYRPADVLDALADA
;
A
#
# COMPACT_ATOMS: atom_id res chain seq x y z
N MET A 1 -9.69 -4.66 2.08
CA MET A 1 -8.39 -4.32 2.71
C MET A 1 -8.02 -2.95 2.22
N LEU A 2 -7.71 -2.05 3.13
CA LEU A 2 -7.27 -0.69 2.80
C LEU A 2 -5.75 -0.61 2.86
N ALA A 3 -5.17 0.22 2.01
CA ALA A 3 -3.76 0.57 2.05
C ALA A 3 -3.59 2.05 2.25
N VAL A 4 -2.70 2.43 3.16
CA VAL A 4 -2.27 3.81 3.35
C VAL A 4 -0.93 3.98 2.66
N VAL A 5 -0.88 4.87 1.66
CA VAL A 5 0.29 5.08 0.82
C VAL A 5 0.67 6.53 0.70
N GLY A 6 1.97 6.79 0.77
CA GLY A 6 2.54 8.12 0.54
C GLY A 6 2.96 8.30 -0.92
N LYS A 7 2.70 9.48 -1.47
CA LYS A 7 3.17 9.87 -2.80
C LYS A 7 3.77 11.27 -2.77
N THR A 8 4.99 11.41 -3.26
CA THR A 8 5.62 12.72 -3.48
C THR A 8 5.29 13.22 -4.88
N LEU A 9 4.76 14.43 -4.99
CA LEU A 9 4.40 15.08 -6.25
C LEU A 9 5.64 15.78 -6.83
N ARG A 10 6.36 15.10 -7.74
CA ARG A 10 7.74 15.50 -8.08
C ARG A 10 7.85 16.83 -8.83
N GLY A 11 6.84 17.15 -9.63
CA GLY A 11 6.75 18.40 -10.41
C GLY A 11 6.25 19.60 -9.61
N ALA A 12 5.57 19.36 -8.48
CA ALA A 12 5.04 20.39 -7.58
C ALA A 12 6.12 20.86 -6.59
N ARG A 13 7.14 21.53 -7.10
CA ARG A 13 8.26 22.08 -6.30
C ARG A 13 8.00 23.52 -5.92
N ASP A 14 8.11 23.87 -4.64
CA ASP A 14 8.12 25.26 -4.21
C ASP A 14 9.44 25.97 -4.57
N GLY A 15 9.54 27.28 -4.32
CA GLY A 15 10.75 28.07 -4.60
C GLY A 15 12.03 27.54 -3.91
N PRO A 16 11.95 27.10 -2.64
CA PRO A 16 13.03 26.37 -1.95
C PRO A 16 13.34 24.96 -2.48
N GLY A 17 12.50 24.37 -3.33
CA GLY A 17 12.66 23.00 -3.85
C GLY A 17 11.97 21.92 -3.02
N GLY A 18 11.20 22.30 -2.00
CA GLY A 18 10.28 21.43 -1.27
C GLY A 18 9.21 20.86 -2.20
N GLN A 19 8.84 19.60 -1.99
CA GLN A 19 7.87 18.87 -2.80
C GLN A 19 6.63 18.58 -1.98
N ALA A 20 5.46 18.84 -2.55
CA ALA A 20 4.20 18.43 -1.95
C ALA A 20 4.17 16.90 -1.82
N LYS A 21 3.77 16.42 -0.64
CA LYS A 21 3.60 15.00 -0.37
C LYS A 21 2.17 14.74 0.07
N LEU A 22 1.57 13.68 -0.46
CA LEU A 22 0.22 13.27 -0.11
C LEU A 22 0.28 11.90 0.57
N ILE A 23 -0.64 11.67 1.49
CA ILE A 23 -0.99 10.32 1.94
C ILE A 23 -2.42 10.03 1.50
N ALA A 24 -2.62 8.84 0.92
CA ALA A 24 -3.91 8.40 0.42
C ALA A 24 -4.32 7.06 1.03
N VAL A 25 -5.63 6.86 1.18
CA VAL A 25 -6.26 5.56 1.46
C VAL A 25 -6.70 4.95 0.14
N PHE A 26 -6.24 3.74 -0.14
CA PHE A 26 -6.55 2.98 -1.34
C PHE A 26 -7.26 1.68 -0.97
N ASP A 27 -8.43 1.43 -1.54
CA ASP A 27 -9.09 0.13 -1.45
C ASP A 27 -8.56 -0.82 -2.51
N HIS A 28 -8.01 -1.95 -2.07
CA HIS A 28 -7.49 -2.96 -2.96
C HIS A 28 -8.55 -3.82 -3.64
N ALA A 29 -9.74 -3.95 -3.06
CA ALA A 29 -10.81 -4.76 -3.65
C ALA A 29 -11.31 -4.10 -4.93
N GLU A 30 -11.71 -2.84 -4.82
CA GLU A 30 -12.27 -2.06 -5.93
C GLU A 30 -11.21 -1.28 -6.72
N GLY A 31 -9.98 -1.20 -6.18
CA GLY A 31 -8.91 -0.40 -6.77
C GLY A 31 -9.18 1.10 -6.66
N LEU A 32 -9.86 1.58 -5.62
CA LEU A 32 -10.29 2.98 -5.54
C LEU A 32 -9.41 3.78 -4.58
N ALA A 33 -9.05 5.01 -4.95
CA ALA A 33 -8.49 5.97 -4.00
C ALA A 33 -9.65 6.62 -3.24
N LEU A 34 -9.82 6.27 -1.96
CA LEU A 34 -10.97 6.68 -1.14
C LEU A 34 -10.80 8.05 -0.51
N ALA A 35 -9.58 8.36 -0.08
CA ALA A 35 -9.26 9.58 0.63
C ALA A 35 -7.82 9.98 0.38
N GLN A 36 -7.52 11.27 0.56
CA GLN A 36 -6.15 11.77 0.57
C GLN A 36 -6.02 13.06 1.37
N VAL A 37 -4.86 13.24 1.99
CA VAL A 37 -4.48 14.45 2.71
C VAL A 37 -3.07 14.87 2.30
N GLU A 38 -2.82 16.17 2.33
CA GLU A 38 -1.46 16.71 2.17
C GLU A 38 -0.67 16.59 3.47
N VAL A 39 0.59 16.20 3.35
CA VAL A 39 1.54 16.12 4.47
C VAL A 39 2.02 17.54 4.77
N SER A 40 1.53 18.10 5.87
CA SER A 40 1.97 19.42 6.34
C SER A 40 3.24 19.31 7.19
N GLY A 41 4.21 20.19 6.97
CA GLY A 41 5.45 20.25 7.76
C GLY A 41 6.35 19.01 7.69
N GLY A 42 6.08 18.08 6.75
CA GLY A 42 6.81 16.82 6.62
C GLY A 42 6.37 15.72 7.60
N ASP A 43 5.31 15.93 8.38
CA ASP A 43 4.83 14.95 9.35
C ASP A 43 3.90 13.89 8.70
N GLU A 44 4.52 12.91 8.06
CA GLU A 44 3.81 11.75 7.49
C GLU A 44 3.12 10.87 8.53
N LEU A 45 3.56 10.93 9.79
CA LEU A 45 2.96 10.13 10.85
C LEU A 45 1.61 10.73 11.25
N ALA A 46 1.53 12.05 11.41
CA ALA A 46 0.25 12.74 11.62
C ALA A 46 -0.69 12.59 10.42
N ALA A 47 -0.17 12.64 9.19
CA ALA A 47 -0.98 12.46 7.99
C ALA A 47 -1.61 11.05 7.88
N PHE A 48 -0.98 10.03 8.47
CA PHE A 48 -1.51 8.66 8.49
C PHE A 48 -2.84 8.57 9.25
N THR A 49 -2.91 9.10 10.46
CA THR A 49 -4.16 9.09 11.25
C THR A 49 -5.19 10.03 10.63
N ALA A 50 -4.75 11.22 10.19
CA ALA A 50 -5.64 12.21 9.59
C ALA A 50 -6.37 11.68 8.34
N VAL A 51 -5.69 10.92 7.46
CA VAL A 51 -6.36 10.33 6.30
C VAL A 51 -7.30 9.18 6.67
N LEU A 52 -7.00 8.43 7.73
CA LEU A 52 -7.85 7.34 8.18
C LEU A 52 -9.08 7.86 8.92
N ASP A 53 -8.99 9.01 9.59
CA ASP A 53 -10.13 9.68 10.23
C ASP A 53 -11.21 10.09 9.23
N THR A 54 -10.88 10.23 7.93
CA THR A 54 -11.88 10.48 6.89
C THR A 54 -12.61 9.20 6.45
N VAL A 55 -12.16 8.01 6.87
CA VAL A 55 -12.83 6.74 6.59
C VAL A 55 -13.80 6.46 7.75
N PRO A 56 -15.13 6.41 7.51
CA PRO A 56 -16.12 6.38 8.59
C PRO A 56 -16.02 5.15 9.49
N ASP A 57 -15.85 3.96 8.90
CA ASP A 57 -15.73 2.71 9.64
C ASP A 57 -14.50 1.93 9.20
N LEU A 58 -13.67 1.56 10.18
CA LEU A 58 -12.49 0.72 9.99
C LEU A 58 -12.63 -0.63 10.70
N ARG A 59 -13.75 -0.88 11.38
CA ARG A 59 -13.96 -2.10 12.15
C ARG A 59 -13.81 -3.33 11.26
N ASP A 60 -13.03 -4.30 11.74
CA ASP A 60 -12.72 -5.56 11.07
C ASP A 60 -11.98 -5.41 9.72
N LEU A 61 -11.61 -4.18 9.33
CA LEU A 61 -10.82 -3.94 8.12
C LEU A 61 -9.34 -4.12 8.42
N VAL A 62 -8.62 -4.69 7.46
CA VAL A 62 -7.16 -4.75 7.46
C VAL A 62 -6.59 -3.51 6.78
N VAL A 63 -5.77 -2.76 7.51
CA VAL A 63 -4.99 -1.63 7.01
C VAL A 63 -3.55 -2.09 6.77
N THR A 64 -3.10 -1.97 5.53
CA THR A 64 -1.70 -2.13 5.14
C THR A 64 -1.04 -0.78 4.98
N ALA A 65 0.26 -0.71 5.26
CA ALA A 65 1.00 0.54 5.09
C ALA A 65 2.47 0.27 4.85
N ASP A 66 3.13 1.26 4.24
CA ASP A 66 4.57 1.25 4.06
C ASP A 66 5.31 1.15 5.39
N ALA A 67 6.56 0.68 5.33
CA ALA A 67 7.34 0.40 6.53
C ALA A 67 7.49 1.60 7.46
N LEU A 68 7.49 2.83 6.92
CA LEU A 68 7.51 4.07 7.72
C LEU A 68 6.40 4.10 8.76
N HIS A 69 5.22 3.57 8.44
CA HIS A 69 4.03 3.54 9.30
C HIS A 69 3.97 2.33 10.22
N CYS A 70 4.97 1.44 10.21
CA CYS A 70 5.16 0.40 11.23
C CYS A 70 5.55 1.06 12.56
N GLN A 71 4.61 1.78 13.16
CA GLN A 71 4.76 2.56 14.38
C GLN A 71 3.82 2.01 15.44
N ARG A 72 4.29 1.99 16.68
CA ARG A 72 3.51 1.50 17.83
C ARG A 72 2.22 2.34 18.01
N ALA A 73 2.31 3.66 17.84
CA ALA A 73 1.17 4.55 17.92
C ALA A 73 0.10 4.26 16.86
N HIS A 74 0.50 3.95 15.62
CA HIS A 74 -0.46 3.58 14.56
C HIS A 74 -1.12 2.22 14.82
N ALA A 75 -0.39 1.27 15.39
CA ALA A 75 -0.96 -0.02 15.77
C ALA A 75 -2.05 0.14 16.84
N ASN A 76 -1.78 0.95 17.88
CA ASN A 76 -2.78 1.27 18.90
C ASN A 76 -3.98 2.01 18.29
N TYR A 77 -3.73 3.07 17.50
CA TYR A 77 -4.79 3.82 16.83
C TYR A 77 -5.73 2.91 16.00
N LEU A 78 -5.16 1.99 15.21
CA LEU A 78 -5.96 1.06 14.42
C LEU A 78 -6.75 0.09 15.31
N HIS A 79 -6.11 -0.44 16.36
CA HIS A 79 -6.77 -1.32 17.31
C HIS A 79 -7.93 -0.63 18.04
N ASP A 80 -7.74 0.61 18.50
CA ASP A 80 -8.75 1.43 19.17
C ASP A 80 -9.96 1.71 18.27
N ARG A 81 -9.75 1.73 16.94
CA ARG A 81 -10.80 1.83 15.93
C ARG A 81 -11.39 0.49 15.49
N GLY A 82 -11.02 -0.62 16.14
CA GLY A 82 -11.48 -1.97 15.82
C GLY A 82 -10.91 -2.52 14.51
N ALA A 83 -9.87 -1.89 13.98
CA ALA A 83 -9.22 -2.30 12.75
C ALA A 83 -8.03 -3.24 13.03
N HIS A 84 -7.65 -4.00 12.02
CA HIS A 84 -6.42 -4.77 12.02
C HIS A 84 -5.34 -4.09 11.19
N TYR A 85 -4.08 -4.42 11.46
CA TYR A 85 -2.97 -3.95 10.65
C TYR A 85 -2.17 -5.11 10.07
N LEU A 86 -1.49 -4.83 8.96
CA LEU A 86 -0.44 -5.66 8.39
C LEU A 86 0.70 -4.75 7.94
N PHE A 87 1.74 -4.67 8.76
CA PHE A 87 2.85 -3.74 8.55
C PHE A 87 4.12 -4.46 8.13
N THR A 88 4.79 -3.89 7.13
CA THR A 88 6.13 -4.34 6.74
C THR A 88 7.18 -3.76 7.68
N VAL A 89 8.13 -4.60 8.11
CA VAL A 89 9.18 -4.24 9.06
C VAL A 89 10.51 -4.10 8.31
N LYS A 90 11.03 -2.87 8.21
CA LYS A 90 12.31 -2.56 7.56
C LYS A 90 13.33 -2.00 8.56
N SER A 91 14.28 -1.20 8.07
CA SER A 91 15.39 -0.63 8.84
C SER A 91 14.94 0.41 9.87
N ASN A 92 13.76 1.01 9.72
CA ASN A 92 13.20 1.97 10.67
C ASN A 92 12.74 1.32 11.99
N GLN A 93 12.68 -0.02 12.05
CA GLN A 93 12.34 -0.79 13.25
C GLN A 93 13.43 -1.85 13.52
N PRO A 94 14.68 -1.46 13.82
CA PRO A 94 15.83 -2.36 13.83
C PRO A 94 15.73 -3.44 14.92
N THR A 95 15.23 -3.09 16.11
CA THR A 95 15.03 -4.01 17.23
C THR A 95 13.97 -5.05 16.91
N LEU A 96 12.80 -4.61 16.42
CA LEU A 96 11.73 -5.50 15.99
C LEU A 96 12.19 -6.41 14.85
N ARG A 97 12.85 -5.85 13.83
CA ARG A 97 13.40 -6.62 12.71
C ARG A 97 14.37 -7.71 13.18
N THR A 98 15.25 -7.38 14.13
CA THR A 98 16.21 -8.33 14.70
C THR A 98 15.50 -9.45 15.46
N ALA A 99 14.49 -9.11 16.27
CA ALA A 99 13.68 -10.10 16.99
C ALA A 99 12.95 -11.03 16.02
N LEU A 100 12.25 -10.47 15.01
CA LEU A 100 11.58 -11.25 13.98
C LEU A 100 12.55 -12.16 13.21
N ALA A 101 13.77 -11.71 12.93
CA ALA A 101 14.77 -12.51 12.24
C ALA A 101 15.26 -13.72 13.04
N ARG A 102 15.16 -13.69 14.37
CA ARG A 102 15.60 -14.76 15.28
C ARG A 102 14.53 -15.83 15.53
N LEU A 103 13.29 -15.59 15.13
CA LEU A 103 12.22 -16.58 15.23
C LEU A 103 12.59 -17.90 14.50
N PRO A 104 12.04 -19.06 14.93
CA PRO A 104 12.42 -20.38 14.44
C PRO A 104 11.84 -20.69 13.05
N TRP A 105 12.08 -19.83 12.05
CA TRP A 105 11.55 -19.95 10.69
C TRP A 105 11.88 -21.28 9.99
N ALA A 106 12.95 -21.97 10.40
CA ALA A 106 13.31 -23.27 9.85
C ALA A 106 12.30 -24.37 10.21
N GLN A 107 11.64 -24.25 11.36
CA GLN A 107 10.69 -25.24 11.90
C GLN A 107 9.27 -25.08 11.34
N VAL A 108 9.03 -24.03 10.56
CA VAL A 108 7.71 -23.63 10.10
C VAL A 108 7.55 -23.92 8.61
N THR A 109 6.46 -24.58 8.24
CA THR A 109 6.09 -24.82 6.86
C THR A 109 5.74 -23.51 6.17
N GLY A 110 6.28 -23.29 4.97
CA GLY A 110 5.99 -22.10 4.17
C GLY A 110 5.19 -22.44 2.92
N LEU A 111 4.41 -21.49 2.44
CA LEU A 111 3.81 -21.53 1.11
C LEU A 111 4.79 -20.91 0.12
N ARG A 112 4.85 -21.43 -1.11
CA ARG A 112 5.71 -20.89 -2.17
C ARG A 112 4.93 -20.78 -3.47
N GLU A 113 4.95 -19.59 -4.06
CA GLU A 113 4.44 -19.32 -5.40
C GLU A 113 5.59 -19.03 -6.35
N ARG A 114 5.44 -19.42 -7.62
CA ARG A 114 6.38 -19.13 -8.70
C ARG A 114 5.64 -18.58 -9.91
N HIS A 115 6.20 -17.55 -10.51
CA HIS A 115 5.70 -16.93 -11.74
C HIS A 115 6.84 -16.76 -12.74
N VAL A 116 6.58 -17.01 -14.01
CA VAL A 116 7.54 -16.82 -15.11
C VAL A 116 6.86 -16.03 -16.20
N GLY A 117 7.48 -14.93 -16.64
CA GLY A 117 6.94 -14.07 -17.69
C GLY A 117 7.88 -12.91 -18.02
N HIS A 118 7.80 -12.39 -19.24
CA HIS A 118 8.58 -11.24 -19.72
C HIS A 118 10.11 -11.36 -19.46
N GLY A 119 10.69 -12.53 -19.71
CA GLY A 119 12.13 -12.76 -19.48
C GLY A 119 12.55 -12.81 -18.00
N ARG A 120 11.60 -12.96 -17.08
CA ARG A 120 11.84 -12.98 -15.64
C ARG A 120 11.13 -14.16 -14.97
N ALA A 121 11.83 -14.82 -14.06
CA ALA A 121 11.25 -15.79 -13.14
C ALA A 121 11.28 -15.21 -11.72
N GLU A 122 10.13 -15.16 -11.06
CA GLU A 122 10.00 -14.75 -9.67
C GLU A 122 9.41 -15.88 -8.84
N SER A 123 9.94 -16.08 -7.63
CA SER A 123 9.27 -16.89 -6.63
C SER A 123 9.15 -16.12 -5.32
N ARG A 124 8.02 -16.27 -4.64
CA ARG A 124 7.75 -15.69 -3.33
C ARG A 124 7.38 -16.83 -2.40
N SER A 125 8.04 -16.92 -1.26
CA SER A 125 7.59 -17.78 -0.17
C SER A 125 7.17 -16.97 1.03
N ILE A 126 6.16 -17.47 1.75
CA ILE A 126 5.68 -16.89 3.00
C ILE A 126 5.74 -17.95 4.09
N LYS A 127 6.20 -17.55 5.26
CA LYS A 127 6.10 -18.31 6.51
C LYS A 127 5.43 -17.41 7.55
N VAL A 128 4.59 -18.00 8.39
CA VAL A 128 3.83 -17.31 9.43
C VAL A 128 4.05 -18.02 10.76
N ILE A 129 4.35 -17.28 11.81
CA ILE A 129 4.51 -17.77 13.17
C ILE A 129 3.50 -17.04 14.05
N ASP A 130 2.71 -17.80 14.79
CA ASP A 130 1.84 -17.26 15.83
C ASP A 130 2.70 -16.83 17.02
N LEU A 131 2.50 -15.59 17.49
CA LEU A 131 3.23 -15.02 18.62
C LEU A 131 2.48 -15.21 19.94
N ALA A 132 1.19 -15.58 19.88
CA ALA A 132 0.38 -15.83 21.07
C ALA A 132 1.00 -16.93 21.94
N GLY A 133 1.21 -16.64 23.23
CA GLY A 133 1.82 -17.58 24.18
C GLY A 133 3.33 -17.77 24.03
N ALA A 134 3.98 -17.10 23.06
CA ALA A 134 5.43 -17.07 22.94
C ALA A 134 6.02 -15.88 23.74
N PRO A 135 7.29 -15.96 24.18
CA PRO A 135 8.00 -14.80 24.76
C PRO A 135 7.94 -13.54 23.88
N GLU A 136 7.76 -13.72 22.58
CA GLU A 136 7.65 -12.69 21.56
C GLU A 136 6.26 -12.04 21.42
N ALA A 137 5.25 -12.46 22.20
CA ALA A 137 3.90 -11.89 22.18
C ALA A 137 3.85 -10.36 22.44
N GLY A 138 4.90 -9.80 23.04
CA GLY A 138 5.04 -8.37 23.34
C GLY A 138 5.88 -7.56 22.35
N LEU A 139 6.36 -8.15 21.25
CA LEU A 139 7.28 -7.48 20.32
C LEU A 139 6.70 -6.19 19.72
N PHE A 140 5.39 -6.15 19.49
CA PHE A 140 4.70 -5.01 18.91
C PHE A 140 3.25 -4.94 19.43
N PRO A 141 2.65 -3.74 19.59
CA PRO A 141 1.32 -3.62 20.18
C PRO A 141 0.29 -4.39 19.37
N HIS A 142 -0.49 -5.25 20.03
CA HIS A 142 -1.49 -6.12 19.41
C HIS A 142 -0.93 -7.09 18.36
N GLY A 143 0.38 -7.30 18.30
CA GLY A 143 1.03 -8.17 17.33
C GLY A 143 0.76 -9.65 17.60
N ALA A 144 -0.21 -10.22 16.89
CA ALA A 144 -0.60 -11.61 17.04
C ALA A 144 0.29 -12.57 16.24
N ARG A 145 0.78 -12.15 15.07
CA ARG A 145 1.57 -13.03 14.18
C ARG A 145 2.72 -12.32 13.49
N ALA A 146 3.83 -13.04 13.37
CA ALA A 146 5.01 -12.65 12.61
C ALA A 146 5.00 -13.33 11.24
N ILE A 147 5.44 -12.60 10.22
CA ILE A 147 5.46 -13.07 8.83
C ILE A 147 6.87 -12.87 8.26
N LYS A 148 7.37 -13.89 7.56
CA LYS A 148 8.58 -13.80 6.75
C LYS A 148 8.24 -14.08 5.30
N VAL A 149 8.53 -13.10 4.43
CA VAL A 149 8.42 -13.25 2.99
C VAL A 149 9.81 -13.29 2.38
N VAL A 150 10.12 -14.32 1.59
CA VAL A 150 11.35 -14.40 0.80
C VAL A 150 11.00 -14.28 -0.67
N ARG A 151 11.52 -13.23 -1.32
CA ARG A 151 11.35 -12.99 -2.76
C ARG A 151 12.65 -13.30 -3.46
N GLN A 152 12.59 -14.24 -4.40
CA GLN A 152 13.70 -14.55 -5.30
C GLN A 152 13.29 -14.16 -6.72
N ARG A 153 14.15 -13.40 -7.40
CA ARG A 153 13.93 -12.95 -8.78
C ARG A 153 15.16 -13.29 -9.61
N ARG A 154 14.94 -13.94 -10.75
CA ARG A 154 15.93 -14.24 -11.77
C ARG A 154 15.50 -13.56 -13.06
N VAL A 155 16.40 -12.77 -13.63
CA VAL A 155 16.18 -12.07 -14.90
C VAL A 155 17.12 -12.68 -15.94
N THR A 156 16.62 -12.94 -17.15
CA THR A 156 17.44 -13.42 -18.25
C THR A 156 18.57 -12.42 -18.53
N GLY A 157 19.80 -12.92 -18.69
CA GLY A 157 21.00 -12.09 -18.91
C GLY A 157 21.69 -11.58 -17.64
N HIS A 158 21.09 -11.72 -16.46
CA HIS A 158 21.77 -11.43 -15.19
C HIS A 158 22.46 -12.68 -14.63
N ALA A 159 23.70 -12.50 -14.14
CA ALA A 159 24.55 -13.58 -13.67
C ALA A 159 23.98 -14.31 -12.43
N SER A 160 23.31 -13.60 -11.53
CA SER A 160 22.79 -14.16 -10.27
C SER A 160 21.35 -13.74 -9.97
N PRO A 161 20.56 -14.60 -9.31
CA PRO A 161 19.24 -14.22 -8.82
C PRO A 161 19.35 -13.26 -7.64
N SER A 162 18.49 -12.24 -7.59
CA SER A 162 18.33 -11.39 -6.40
C SER A 162 17.42 -12.10 -5.38
N VAL A 163 17.85 -12.16 -4.13
CA VAL A 163 17.05 -12.67 -3.00
C VAL A 163 16.83 -11.54 -1.99
N GLU A 164 15.58 -11.33 -1.62
CA GLU A 164 15.17 -10.33 -0.64
C GLU A 164 14.32 -11.00 0.44
N THR A 165 14.63 -10.72 1.70
CA THR A 165 13.82 -11.15 2.84
C THR A 165 13.14 -9.94 3.46
N VAL A 166 11.82 -10.00 3.54
CA VAL A 166 10.97 -9.00 4.16
C VAL A 166 10.29 -9.63 5.36
N TYR A 167 10.27 -8.91 6.48
CA TYR A 167 9.47 -9.28 7.64
C TYR A 167 8.22 -8.42 7.69
N ALA A 168 7.13 -8.97 8.23
CA ALA A 168 5.91 -8.23 8.52
C ALA A 168 5.33 -8.70 9.86
N ILE A 169 4.48 -7.87 10.44
CA ILE A 169 3.75 -8.16 11.68
C ILE A 169 2.29 -7.76 11.48
N THR A 170 1.37 -8.54 12.06
CA THR A 170 -0.06 -8.30 11.96
C THR A 170 -0.75 -8.50 13.30
N SER A 171 -1.86 -7.79 13.52
CA SER A 171 -2.75 -8.00 14.65
C SER A 171 -3.80 -9.08 14.43
N LEU A 172 -3.90 -9.63 13.21
CA LEU A 172 -4.79 -10.74 12.89
C LEU A 172 -4.25 -12.03 13.51
N ASP A 173 -5.12 -12.89 14.01
CA ASP A 173 -4.77 -14.24 14.48
C ASP A 173 -5.03 -15.32 13.41
N HIS A 174 -4.74 -16.58 13.72
CA HIS A 174 -4.87 -17.69 12.78
C HIS A 174 -6.31 -17.95 12.29
N ARG A 175 -7.33 -17.46 13.02
CA ARG A 175 -8.75 -17.56 12.67
C ARG A 175 -9.14 -16.48 11.67
N ASP A 176 -8.53 -15.30 11.78
CA ASP A 176 -8.88 -14.16 10.93
C ASP A 176 -8.31 -14.25 9.51
N ALA A 177 -7.11 -14.82 9.35
CA ALA A 177 -6.50 -14.95 8.02
C ALA A 177 -5.55 -16.13 7.92
N ASP A 178 -5.67 -16.94 6.87
CA ASP A 178 -4.68 -17.98 6.58
C ASP A 178 -3.38 -17.37 5.98
N PRO A 179 -2.26 -18.13 5.93
CA PRO A 179 -1.01 -17.65 5.32
C PRO A 179 -1.13 -17.25 3.85
N ARG A 180 -2.08 -17.81 3.09
CA ARG A 180 -2.28 -17.49 1.67
C ARG A 180 -2.93 -16.11 1.51
N LEU A 181 -3.91 -15.80 2.34
CA LEU A 181 -4.59 -14.50 2.40
C LEU A 181 -3.61 -13.41 2.83
N LEU A 182 -2.78 -13.66 3.84
CA LEU A 182 -1.69 -12.75 4.22
C LEU A 182 -0.70 -12.51 3.07
N ALA A 183 -0.34 -13.55 2.32
CA ALA A 183 0.53 -13.42 1.15
C ALA A 183 -0.13 -12.57 0.05
N ALA A 184 -1.42 -12.77 -0.20
CA ALA A 184 -2.20 -12.01 -1.16
C ALA A 184 -2.24 -10.52 -0.79
N TRP A 185 -2.52 -10.20 0.47
CA TRP A 185 -2.54 -8.82 0.96
C TRP A 185 -1.18 -8.11 0.88
N ILE A 186 -0.09 -8.77 1.30
CA ILE A 186 1.27 -8.22 1.16
C ILE A 186 1.59 -7.96 -0.32
N ARG A 187 1.23 -8.91 -1.20
CA ARG A 187 1.44 -8.76 -2.64
C ARG A 187 0.63 -7.60 -3.20
N SER A 188 -0.64 -7.50 -2.86
CA SER A 188 -1.54 -6.42 -3.30
C SER A 188 -1.00 -5.06 -2.86
N HIS A 189 -0.57 -4.93 -1.60
CA HIS A 189 0.06 -3.69 -1.11
C HIS A 189 1.27 -3.27 -1.97
N TRP A 190 2.14 -4.21 -2.36
CA TRP A 190 3.26 -3.90 -3.25
C TRP A 190 2.86 -3.52 -4.68
N THR A 191 1.66 -3.88 -5.13
CA THR A 191 1.17 -3.51 -6.47
C THR A 191 0.62 -2.09 -6.55
N ILE A 192 0.45 -1.38 -5.43
CA ILE A 192 -0.06 0.01 -5.42
C ILE A 192 0.78 0.93 -6.29
N GLU A 193 2.10 0.72 -6.30
CA GLU A 193 3.00 1.49 -7.15
C GLU A 193 2.60 1.41 -8.63
N ASN A 194 2.16 0.24 -9.10
CA ASN A 194 1.71 0.06 -10.47
C ASN A 194 0.25 0.49 -10.67
N CYS A 195 -0.64 0.15 -9.73
CA CYS A 195 -2.07 0.34 -9.89
C CYS A 195 -2.49 1.81 -9.69
N LEU A 196 -1.87 2.53 -8.76
CA LEU A 196 -2.23 3.92 -8.45
C LEU A 196 -1.15 4.89 -8.89
N HIS A 197 0.08 4.73 -8.38
CA HIS A 197 1.11 5.75 -8.58
C HIS A 197 1.54 5.87 -10.04
N TRP A 198 1.81 4.76 -10.72
CA TRP A 198 2.20 4.79 -12.13
C TRP A 198 1.10 5.35 -13.03
N VAL A 199 -0.16 4.97 -12.78
CA VAL A 199 -1.30 5.52 -13.54
C VAL A 199 -1.34 7.04 -13.38
N ARG A 200 -1.22 7.54 -12.15
CA ARG A 200 -1.19 8.99 -11.90
C ARG A 200 0.00 9.67 -12.57
N ASP A 201 1.19 9.09 -12.49
CA ASP A 201 2.39 9.72 -13.02
C ASP A 201 2.42 9.75 -14.55
N VAL A 202 2.11 8.62 -15.17
CA VAL A 202 2.30 8.41 -16.61
C VAL A 202 1.03 8.67 -17.39
N THR A 203 -0.12 8.16 -16.93
CA THR A 203 -1.39 8.32 -17.66
C THR A 203 -2.01 9.69 -17.37
N GLU A 204 -1.99 10.14 -16.11
CA GLU A 204 -2.55 11.46 -15.72
C GLU A 204 -1.51 12.59 -15.71
N GLY A 205 -0.26 12.31 -16.08
CA GLY A 205 0.82 13.29 -16.18
C GLY A 205 1.16 14.00 -14.87
N GLU A 206 0.92 13.38 -13.71
CA GLU A 206 1.03 14.04 -12.41
C GLU A 206 2.44 14.53 -12.11
N ASP A 207 3.46 13.72 -12.39
CA ASP A 207 4.87 14.08 -12.17
C ASP A 207 5.34 15.25 -13.03
N GLN A 208 4.67 15.49 -14.17
CA GLN A 208 4.95 16.61 -15.08
C GLN A 208 4.21 17.89 -14.68
N SER A 209 3.20 17.77 -13.80
CA SER A 209 2.40 18.91 -13.36
C SER A 209 3.22 19.88 -12.51
N ARG A 210 3.17 21.16 -12.88
CA ARG A 210 3.87 22.26 -12.17
C ARG A 210 2.95 23.06 -11.25
N VAL A 211 1.71 22.61 -11.04
CA VAL A 211 0.79 23.22 -10.08
C VAL A 211 1.37 23.00 -8.68
N ARG A 212 1.60 24.09 -7.94
CA ARG A 212 2.44 24.11 -6.72
C ARG A 212 2.03 25.16 -5.68
N THR A 213 0.94 25.89 -5.93
CA THR A 213 0.51 27.01 -5.09
C THR A 213 -0.67 26.59 -4.21
N GLY A 214 -0.57 26.86 -2.90
CA GLY A 214 -1.61 26.51 -1.94
C GLY A 214 -2.02 25.03 -2.05
N HIS A 215 -3.32 24.75 -1.96
CA HIS A 215 -3.87 23.40 -2.09
C HIS A 215 -3.92 22.86 -3.54
N GLY A 216 -3.39 23.59 -4.52
CA GLY A 216 -3.42 23.21 -5.93
C GLY A 216 -2.93 21.78 -6.21
N PRO A 217 -1.78 21.33 -5.66
CA PRO A 217 -1.30 19.96 -5.86
C PRO A 217 -2.29 18.90 -5.35
N GLN A 218 -2.84 19.10 -4.15
CA GLN A 218 -3.82 18.18 -3.56
C GLN A 218 -5.13 18.16 -4.37
N VAL A 219 -5.64 19.34 -4.80
CA VAL A 219 -6.85 19.43 -5.62
C VAL A 219 -6.66 18.70 -6.95
N MET A 220 -5.53 18.91 -7.63
CA MET A 220 -5.25 18.21 -8.89
C MET A 220 -5.13 16.70 -8.70
N ALA A 221 -4.50 16.26 -7.61
CA ALA A 221 -4.47 14.85 -7.24
C ALA A 221 -5.87 14.28 -6.99
N ALA A 222 -6.76 15.06 -6.35
CA ALA A 222 -8.13 14.63 -6.07
C ALA A 222 -8.90 14.42 -7.38
N LEU A 223 -8.84 15.39 -8.29
CA LEU A 223 -9.50 15.30 -9.60
C LEU A 223 -9.02 14.08 -10.41
N ARG A 224 -7.70 13.79 -10.39
CA ARG A 224 -7.14 12.59 -11.03
C ARG A 224 -7.67 11.31 -10.40
N ASN A 225 -7.67 11.23 -9.07
CA ASN A 225 -8.22 10.08 -8.37
C ASN A 225 -9.70 9.88 -8.70
N THR A 226 -10.49 10.95 -8.75
CA THR A 226 -11.91 10.91 -9.14
C THR A 226 -12.08 10.35 -10.56
N ALA A 227 -11.33 10.85 -11.54
CA ALA A 227 -11.38 10.34 -12.91
C ALA A 227 -11.02 8.84 -12.99
N ILE A 228 -9.95 8.42 -12.31
CA ILE A 228 -9.53 7.02 -12.25
C ILE A 228 -10.61 6.15 -11.58
N ASN A 229 -11.19 6.61 -10.48
CA ASN A 229 -12.22 5.88 -9.74
C ASN A 229 -13.48 5.68 -10.61
N ILE A 230 -13.93 6.70 -11.33
CA ILE A 230 -15.09 6.60 -12.25
C ILE A 230 -14.84 5.54 -13.31
N ILE A 231 -13.64 5.54 -13.91
CA ILE A 231 -13.26 4.53 -14.91
C ILE A 231 -13.34 3.11 -14.30
N ARG A 232 -12.82 2.93 -13.09
CA ARG A 232 -12.80 1.64 -12.40
C ARG A 232 -14.18 1.15 -11.99
N LEU A 233 -15.03 2.03 -11.47
CA LEU A 233 -16.42 1.73 -11.12
C LEU A 233 -17.23 1.28 -12.34
N ARG A 234 -16.87 1.73 -13.54
CA ARG A 234 -17.45 1.28 -14.82
C ARG A 234 -16.77 0.02 -15.40
N GLY A 235 -15.91 -0.66 -14.64
CA GLY A 235 -15.21 -1.87 -15.05
C GLY A 235 -13.98 -1.64 -15.93
N GLY A 236 -13.56 -0.39 -16.12
CA GLY A 236 -12.38 -0.02 -16.90
C GLY A 236 -11.09 -0.42 -16.18
N THR A 237 -10.38 -1.40 -16.74
CA THR A 237 -9.09 -1.87 -16.20
C THR A 237 -7.87 -1.19 -16.83
N ASN A 238 -8.03 -0.60 -18.02
CA ASN A 238 -6.99 0.15 -18.74
C ASN A 238 -7.38 1.63 -18.83
N ILE A 239 -6.80 2.43 -17.93
CA ILE A 239 -7.12 3.86 -17.78
C ILE A 239 -6.78 4.65 -19.06
N ALA A 240 -5.64 4.35 -19.70
CA ALA A 240 -5.24 5.04 -20.92
C ALA A 240 -6.17 4.72 -22.11
N ALA A 241 -6.72 3.51 -22.18
CA ALA A 241 -7.73 3.17 -23.18
C ALA A 241 -9.05 3.88 -22.92
N ALA A 242 -9.52 3.87 -21.66
CA ALA A 242 -10.74 4.58 -21.27
C ALA A 242 -10.67 6.08 -21.58
N HIS A 243 -9.53 6.74 -21.33
CA HIS A 243 -9.32 8.14 -21.71
C HIS A 243 -9.50 8.38 -23.21
N ARG A 244 -8.98 7.48 -24.06
CA ARG A 244 -9.18 7.58 -25.50
C ARG A 244 -10.67 7.45 -25.85
N ASP A 245 -11.36 6.50 -25.25
CA ASP A 245 -12.80 6.30 -25.51
C ASP A 245 -13.63 7.54 -25.08
N PHE A 246 -13.36 8.09 -23.90
CA PHE A 246 -14.03 9.32 -23.42
C PHE A 246 -13.69 10.56 -24.24
N SER A 247 -12.50 10.63 -24.84
CA SER A 247 -12.14 11.75 -25.74
C SER A 247 -13.03 11.80 -26.99
N TYR A 248 -13.58 10.66 -27.43
CA TYR A 248 -14.54 10.58 -28.52
C TYR A 248 -15.99 10.75 -28.08
N ARG A 249 -16.29 10.59 -26.78
CA ARG A 249 -17.64 10.64 -26.21
C ARG A 249 -17.67 11.37 -24.85
N PRO A 250 -17.44 12.70 -24.84
CA PRO A 250 -17.31 13.45 -23.60
C PRO A 250 -18.59 13.48 -22.75
N ALA A 251 -19.77 13.32 -23.35
CA ALA A 251 -21.03 13.23 -22.62
C ALA A 251 -21.10 11.99 -21.70
N ASP A 252 -20.47 10.88 -22.09
CA ASP A 252 -20.46 9.65 -21.29
C ASP A 252 -19.75 9.84 -19.93
N VAL A 253 -18.87 10.85 -19.81
CA VAL A 253 -18.21 11.22 -18.54
C VAL A 253 -19.19 11.91 -17.60
N LEU A 254 -20.08 12.74 -18.13
CA LEU A 254 -21.10 13.44 -17.34
C LEU A 254 -22.16 12.46 -16.85
N ASP A 255 -22.59 11.52 -17.71
CA ASP A 255 -23.48 10.42 -17.31
C ASP A 255 -22.80 9.57 -16.21
N ALA A 256 -21.49 9.36 -16.30
CA ALA A 256 -20.72 8.65 -15.28
C ALA A 256 -20.68 9.33 -13.91
N LEU A 257 -20.82 10.64 -13.86
CA LEU A 257 -20.92 11.40 -12.63
C LEU A 257 -22.34 11.45 -12.07
N ALA A 258 -23.36 11.34 -12.93
CA ALA A 258 -24.77 11.37 -12.53
C ALA A 258 -25.28 10.04 -11.97
N ASP A 259 -24.69 8.93 -12.42
CA ASP A 259 -25.07 7.56 -12.02
C ASP A 259 -24.27 7.01 -10.81
N ALA A 260 -23.31 7.76 -10.28
CA ALA A 260 -22.40 7.38 -9.19
C ALA A 260 -22.85 7.93 -7.83
#